data_AF-A0A176Z6G4-F1
#
_entry.id   AF-A0A176Z6G4-F1
#
_cell.length_a   1.000
_cell.length_b   1.000
_cell.length_c   1.000
_cell.angle_alpha   90.00
_cell.angle_beta   90.00
_cell.angle_gamma   90.00
#
_symmetry.space_group_name_H-M   'P 1'
#
loop_
_entity.id
_entity.type
_entity.pdbx_description
1 polymer ?
#
loop_
_entity_poly.entity_id
_entity_poly.type
_entity_poly.pdbx_seq_one_letter_code
_entity_poly.pdbx_strand_id
1 'polypeptide(L)'
;MAWFLNFYRCDRCRRMWTDEWSCTCDDECPHCGFRNMSPFNSEDLTELIVEEAGKFVVLRSPEEAEDDPDYQELGRFSTRDAAKEFLRSHQPD
;
A
#
# COMPACT_ATOMS: atom_id res chain seq x y z
N MET A 1 -8.18 0.33 6.76
CA MET A 1 -7.41 1.57 6.89
C MET A 1 -6.77 1.75 5.55
N ALA A 2 -6.57 2.99 5.08
CA ALA A 2 -5.80 3.15 3.86
C ALA A 2 -4.35 2.73 4.13
N TRP A 3 -3.69 2.08 3.18
CA TRP A 3 -2.28 1.71 3.30
C TRP A 3 -1.55 2.09 2.03
N PHE A 4 -0.39 2.72 2.16
CA PHE A 4 0.35 3.26 1.02
C PHE A 4 1.82 2.87 1.06
N LEU A 5 2.37 2.56 -0.11
CA LEU A 5 3.81 2.59 -0.34
C LEU A 5 4.18 3.97 -0.88
N ASN A 6 4.77 4.79 -0.03
CA ASN A 6 5.21 6.14 -0.32
C ASN A 6 6.61 6.12 -0.95
N PHE A 7 6.82 6.91 -2.01
CA PHE A 7 8.10 7.05 -2.69
C PHE A 7 8.64 8.47 -2.49
N TYR A 8 9.83 8.56 -1.92
CA TYR A 8 10.45 9.83 -1.56
C TYR A 8 11.73 10.09 -2.33
N ARG A 9 12.07 11.38 -2.48
CA ARG A 9 13.35 11.82 -3.03
C ARG A 9 13.88 12.98 -2.19
N CYS A 10 15.07 12.81 -1.64
CA CYS A 10 15.66 13.84 -0.79
C CYS A 10 16.14 15.03 -1.62
N ASP A 11 15.72 16.24 -1.30
CA ASP A 11 16.18 17.44 -2.00
C ASP A 11 17.66 17.76 -1.75
N ARG A 12 18.19 17.34 -0.60
CA ARG A 12 19.59 17.56 -0.24
C ARG A 12 20.54 16.54 -0.88
N CYS A 13 20.35 15.26 -0.57
CA CYS A 13 21.29 14.21 -0.99
C CYS A 13 20.86 13.48 -2.27
N ARG A 14 19.66 13.79 -2.81
CA ARG A 14 19.08 13.25 -4.06
C ARG A 14 18.81 11.75 -4.07
N ARG A 15 19.07 11.04 -2.96
CA ARG A 15 18.72 9.63 -2.77
C ARG A 15 17.21 9.47 -2.66
N MET A 16 16.74 8.30 -3.08
CA MET A 16 15.34 7.90 -3.02
C MET A 16 15.20 6.78 -2.01
N TRP A 17 14.06 6.72 -1.37
CA TRP A 17 13.65 5.62 -0.50
C TRP A 17 12.14 5.46 -0.58
N THR A 18 11.66 4.36 -0.01
CA THR A 18 10.25 4.07 0.13
C THR A 18 9.92 3.84 1.58
N ASP A 19 8.68 4.14 1.96
CA ASP A 19 8.16 3.79 3.26
C ASP A 19 6.70 3.36 3.15
N GLU A 20 6.28 2.41 3.97
CA GLU A 20 4.90 1.94 4.02
C GLU A 20 4.19 2.60 5.21
N TRP A 21 3.06 3.26 4.95
CA TRP A 21 2.34 3.94 6.01
C TRP A 21 0.85 4.09 5.71
N SER A 22 0.05 4.30 6.77
CA SER A 22 -1.40 4.48 6.65
C SER A 22 -1.82 5.84 6.05
N CYS A 23 -0.85 6.72 5.76
CA CYS A 23 -1.08 7.99 5.06
C CYS A 23 0.14 8.46 4.26
N THR A 24 -0.08 9.45 3.40
CA THR A 24 0.94 10.05 2.52
C THR A 24 1.62 11.25 3.19
N CYS A 25 2.27 11.01 4.33
CA CYS A 25 2.89 12.08 5.14
C CYS A 25 4.35 12.37 4.76
N ASP A 26 4.83 13.52 5.22
CA ASP A 26 6.24 13.90 5.13
C ASP A 26 7.11 12.98 5.99
N ASP A 27 8.32 12.69 5.50
CA ASP A 27 9.29 11.83 6.18
C ASP A 27 10.69 12.48 6.30
N GLU A 28 11.55 11.90 7.15
CA GLU A 28 12.96 12.23 7.28
C GLU A 28 13.82 11.32 6.39
N CYS A 29 14.70 11.93 5.58
CA CYS A 29 15.59 11.16 4.72
C CYS A 29 16.55 10.28 5.56
N PRO A 30 16.47 8.94 5.42
CA PRO A 30 17.24 8.00 6.24
C PRO A 30 18.74 8.04 5.97
N HIS A 31 19.17 8.73 4.92
CA HIS A 31 20.57 8.82 4.52
C HIS A 31 21.30 10.06 5.03
N CYS A 32 20.59 11.17 5.27
CA CYS A 32 21.23 12.43 5.63
C CYS A 32 20.47 13.25 6.68
N GLY A 33 19.35 12.73 7.20
CA GLY A 33 18.53 13.37 8.23
C GLY A 33 17.81 14.63 7.75
N PHE A 34 17.67 14.84 6.44
CA PHE A 34 16.93 15.99 5.92
C PHE A 34 15.43 15.72 6.05
N ARG A 35 14.73 16.60 6.77
CA ARG A 35 13.34 16.40 7.21
C ARG A 35 12.32 17.01 6.25
N ASN A 36 11.04 16.70 6.49
CA ASN A 36 9.88 17.25 5.80
C ASN A 36 9.88 16.95 4.30
N MET A 37 10.17 15.70 3.95
CA MET A 37 10.16 15.24 2.57
C MET A 37 8.82 14.63 2.26
N SER A 38 8.01 15.33 1.48
CA SER A 38 6.76 14.78 0.96
C SER A 38 7.04 13.67 -0.07
N PRO A 39 6.20 12.64 -0.15
CA PRO A 39 6.35 11.64 -1.21
C PRO A 39 6.08 12.29 -2.56
N PHE A 40 6.89 11.94 -3.56
CA PHE A 40 6.65 12.37 -4.94
C PHE A 40 5.66 11.46 -5.67
N ASN A 41 5.42 10.25 -5.13
CA ASN A 41 4.42 9.30 -5.59
C ASN A 41 4.01 8.41 -4.40
N SER A 42 2.79 7.88 -4.44
CA SER A 42 2.31 6.89 -3.48
C SER A 42 1.48 5.84 -4.22
N GLU A 43 1.77 4.57 -3.96
CA GLU A 43 0.94 3.45 -4.44
C GLU A 43 -0.07 3.08 -3.36
N ASP A 44 -1.34 2.97 -3.75
CA ASP A 44 -2.40 2.47 -2.86
C ASP A 44 -2.27 0.96 -2.74
N LEU A 45 -1.94 0.51 -1.53
CA LEU A 45 -1.82 -0.89 -1.15
C LEU A 45 -2.97 -1.32 -0.23
N THR A 46 -3.99 -0.49 -0.04
CA THR A 46 -5.15 -0.82 0.82
C THR A 46 -5.79 -2.14 0.43
N GLU A 47 -5.80 -2.45 -0.87
CA GLU A 47 -6.34 -3.68 -1.46
C GLU A 47 -5.30 -4.32 -2.38
N LEU A 48 -5.03 -5.61 -2.18
CA LEU A 48 -4.03 -6.36 -2.94
C LEU A 48 -4.65 -7.62 -3.56
N ILE A 49 -4.14 -7.98 -4.75
CA ILE A 49 -4.37 -9.30 -5.33
C ILE A 49 -3.03 -10.02 -5.39
N VAL A 50 -2.86 -11.04 -4.55
CA VAL A 50 -1.66 -11.87 -4.51
C VAL A 50 -1.94 -13.25 -5.12
N GLU A 51 -0.93 -13.87 -5.71
CA GLU A 51 -1.04 -15.24 -6.23
C GLU A 51 -0.49 -16.23 -5.20
N GLU A 52 -1.34 -17.12 -4.71
CA GLU A 52 -0.97 -18.19 -3.78
C GLU A 52 -1.47 -19.54 -4.29
N ALA A 53 -0.55 -20.50 -4.44
CA ALA A 53 -0.87 -21.87 -4.86
C ALA A 53 -1.76 -21.94 -6.13
N GLY A 54 -1.53 -21.05 -7.10
CA GLY A 54 -2.29 -20.97 -8.35
C GLY A 54 -3.70 -20.39 -8.21
N LYS A 55 -3.99 -19.72 -7.09
CA LYS A 55 -5.21 -18.93 -6.85
C LYS A 55 -4.84 -17.46 -6.65
N PHE A 56 -5.78 -16.59 -6.96
CA PHE A 56 -5.67 -15.15 -6.76
C PHE A 56 -6.44 -14.79 -5.49
N VAL A 57 -5.72 -14.40 -4.46
CA VAL A 57 -6.26 -14.05 -3.14
C VAL A 57 -6.40 -12.54 -3.08
N VAL A 58 -7.61 -12.07 -2.79
CA VAL A 58 -7.88 -10.66 -2.53
C VAL A 58 -7.65 -10.40 -1.05
N LEU A 59 -6.75 -9.47 -0.74
CA LEU A 59 -6.42 -9.02 0.59
C LEU A 59 -6.83 -7.56 0.76
N ARG A 60 -7.24 -7.17 1.98
CA ARG A 60 -7.53 -5.77 2.32
C ARG A 60 -7.08 -5.43 3.73
N SER A 61 -6.56 -4.23 3.90
CA SER A 61 -6.26 -3.68 5.22
C SER A 61 -7.57 -3.26 5.95
N PRO A 62 -7.89 -3.83 7.12
CA PRO A 62 -9.10 -3.51 7.88
C PRO A 62 -9.06 -2.10 8.45
N GLU A 63 -10.20 -1.46 8.70
CA GLU A 63 -10.27 -0.08 9.24
C GLU A 63 -9.56 0.08 10.58
N GLU A 64 -9.45 -1.01 11.34
CA GLU A 64 -8.81 -1.09 12.64
C GLU A 64 -7.28 -1.25 12.59
N ALA A 65 -6.69 -1.40 11.40
CA ALA A 65 -5.24 -1.45 11.23
C ALA A 65 -4.59 -0.10 11.59
N GLU A 66 -3.49 -0.13 12.34
CA GLU A 66 -2.80 1.07 12.82
C GLU A 66 -1.31 1.08 12.44
N ASP A 67 -0.52 0.18 13.04
CA ASP A 67 0.94 0.15 12.91
C ASP A 67 1.42 -0.63 11.67
N ASP A 68 0.61 -1.57 11.20
CA ASP A 68 0.87 -2.41 10.03
C ASP A 68 -0.44 -2.65 9.27
N PRO A 69 -0.40 -3.13 8.01
CA PRO A 69 -1.61 -3.19 7.21
C PRO A 69 -2.59 -4.27 7.66
N ASP A 70 -2.17 -5.25 8.49
CA ASP A 70 -3.02 -6.34 9.00
C ASP A 70 -3.90 -6.99 7.92
N TYR A 71 -3.33 -7.24 6.73
CA TYR A 71 -4.09 -7.70 5.56
C TYR A 71 -4.96 -8.92 5.85
N GLN A 72 -6.26 -8.78 5.63
CA GLN A 72 -7.24 -9.84 5.77
C GLN A 72 -7.68 -10.35 4.40
N GLU A 73 -7.84 -11.67 4.28
CA GLU A 73 -8.38 -12.30 3.09
C GLU A 73 -9.87 -12.00 2.93
N LEU A 74 -10.23 -11.35 1.82
CA LEU A 74 -11.63 -11.13 1.44
C LEU A 74 -12.17 -12.26 0.56
N GLY A 75 -11.30 -12.93 -0.20
CA GLY A 75 -11.69 -14.07 -1.03
C GLY A 75 -10.58 -14.65 -1.89
N ARG A 76 -10.82 -15.87 -2.39
CA ARG A 76 -9.91 -16.59 -3.30
C ARG A 76 -10.59 -16.91 -4.62
N PHE A 77 -9.87 -16.63 -5.70
CA PHE A 77 -10.38 -16.75 -7.06
C PHE A 77 -9.44 -17.60 -7.92
N SER A 78 -9.98 -18.21 -8.98
CA SER A 78 -9.18 -19.01 -9.91
C SER A 78 -8.52 -18.18 -11.02
N THR A 79 -8.92 -16.93 -11.21
CA THR A 79 -8.35 -16.02 -12.20
C THR A 79 -8.16 -14.62 -11.61
N ARG A 80 -7.18 -13.89 -12.15
CA ARG A 80 -6.91 -12.51 -11.72
C ARG A 80 -8.06 -11.57 -12.07
N ASP A 81 -8.71 -11.79 -13.21
CA ASP A 81 -9.86 -10.97 -13.65
C ASP A 81 -11.05 -11.11 -12.69
N ALA A 82 -11.33 -12.32 -12.19
CA ALA A 82 -12.39 -12.52 -11.19
C ALA A 82 -12.08 -11.81 -9.87
N ALA A 83 -10.82 -11.85 -9.41
CA ALA A 83 -10.38 -11.11 -8.22
C ALA A 83 -10.50 -9.58 -8.41
N LYS A 84 -10.16 -9.07 -9.60
CA LYS A 84 -10.33 -7.65 -9.94
C LYS A 84 -11.80 -7.24 -10.00
N GLU A 85 -12.66 -8.07 -10.59
CA GLU A 85 -14.09 -7.82 -10.64
C GLU A 85 -14.70 -7.79 -9.23
N PHE A 86 -14.28 -8.71 -8.37
CA PHE A 86 -14.67 -8.72 -6.96
C PHE A 86 -14.33 -7.38 -6.28
N LEU A 87 -13.07 -6.92 -6.35
CA LEU A 87 -12.65 -5.63 -5.78
C LEU A 87 -13.48 -4.45 -6.30
N ARG A 88 -13.72 -4.39 -7.61
CA ARG A 88 -14.54 -3.32 -8.22
C ARG A 88 -15.98 -3.30 -7.71
N SER A 89 -16.53 -4.45 -7.30
CA SER A 89 -17.89 -4.56 -6.75
C SER A 89 -17.95 -4.39 -5.23
N HIS A 90 -16.80 -4.40 -4.54
CA HIS A 90 -16.68 -4.34 -3.08
C HIS A 90 -16.27 -2.97 -2.55
N GLN A 91 -16.31 -1.92 -3.39
CA GLN A 91 -16.14 -0.56 -2.92
C GLN A 91 -17.34 -0.20 -2.04
N PRO A 92 -17.14 0.17 -0.76
CA PRO A 92 -18.23 0.67 0.07
C PRO A 92 -18.81 1.96 -0.53
N ASP A 93 -20.14 2.11 -0.46
CA ASP A 93 -20.88 3.31 -0.88
C ASP A 93 -20.39 4.59 -0.18
#